data_AF-A0A9N9STT1-F1
#
_entry.id   AF-A0A9N9STT1-F1
#
_cell.length_a   1.000
_cell.length_b   1.000
_cell.length_c   1.000
_cell.angle_alpha   90.00
_cell.angle_beta   90.00
_cell.angle_gamma   90.00
#
_symmetry.space_group_name_H-M   'P 1'
#
loop_
_entity.id
_entity.type
_entity.pdbx_description
1 polymer ?
#
loop_
_entity_poly.entity_id
_entity_poly.type
_entity_poly.pdbx_seq_one_letter_code
_entity_poly.pdbx_strand_id
1 'polypeptide(L)'
;MTKALANQRNTAIVCFKDLFQEAKDIAEKTHFDISIPRISQVLKNRTNHAIKDPETYFRVSVFLPILDSVIEYTKSRFPEETLELYNLHVCMPDYLITNSVQDMSEKIECLVRR
;
A
#
# COMPACT_ATOMS: atom_id res chain seq x y z
N MET A 1 -10.11 8.57 -1.47
CA MET A 1 -9.22 7.40 -1.21
C MET A 1 -8.61 7.39 0.18
N THR A 2 -8.08 8.52 0.67
CA THR A 2 -7.37 8.63 1.95
C THR A 2 -8.18 8.21 3.20
N LYS A 3 -9.48 8.51 3.23
CA LYS A 3 -10.39 8.08 4.33
C LYS A 3 -10.62 6.55 4.37
N ALA A 4 -10.65 5.89 3.21
CA ALA A 4 -10.84 4.43 3.14
C ALA A 4 -9.61 3.69 3.70
N LEU A 5 -8.40 4.15 3.36
CA LEU A 5 -7.14 3.59 3.86
C LEU A 5 -6.97 3.79 5.37
N ALA A 6 -7.39 4.94 5.91
CA ALA A 6 -7.38 5.18 7.35
C ALA A 6 -8.31 4.21 8.11
N ASN A 7 -9.50 3.92 7.57
CA ASN A 7 -10.40 2.92 8.15
C ASN A 7 -9.80 1.50 8.07
N GLN A 8 -9.13 1.17 6.98
CA GLN A 8 -8.45 -0.13 6.85
C GLN A 8 -7.30 -0.31 7.85
N ARG A 9 -6.68 0.76 8.35
CA ARG A 9 -5.67 0.67 9.41
C ARG A 9 -6.23 0.03 10.68
N ASN A 10 -7.44 0.41 11.08
CA ASN A 10 -8.07 -0.13 12.29
C ASN A 10 -8.48 -1.60 12.10
N THR A 11 -8.96 -1.96 10.91
CA THR A 11 -9.26 -3.35 10.55
C THR A 11 -8.00 -4.21 10.47
N ALA A 12 -6.91 -3.68 9.91
CA ALA A 12 -5.63 -4.37 9.77
C ALA A 12 -5.00 -4.73 11.12
N ILE A 13 -5.23 -3.93 12.16
CA ILE A 13 -4.82 -4.26 13.54
C ILE A 13 -5.55 -5.50 14.05
N VAL A 14 -6.81 -5.72 13.66
CA VAL A 14 -7.60 -6.90 14.03
C VAL A 14 -7.10 -8.13 13.27
N CYS A 15 -6.78 -7.98 11.98
CA CYS A 15 -6.28 -9.06 11.12
C CYS A 15 -4.82 -9.47 11.41
N PHE A 16 -4.06 -8.68 12.18
CA PHE A 16 -2.66 -8.98 12.46
C PHE A 16 -2.46 -10.33 13.16
N LYS A 17 -3.45 -10.78 13.95
CA LYS A 17 -3.41 -12.07 14.65
C LYS A 17 -3.27 -13.24 13.69
N ASP A 18 -4.06 -13.24 12.62
CA ASP A 18 -4.06 -14.31 11.62
C ASP A 18 -2.72 -14.33 10.88
N LEU A 19 -2.22 -13.16 10.49
CA LEU A 19 -0.91 -13.01 9.84
C LEU A 19 0.25 -13.47 10.74
N PHE A 20 0.18 -13.18 12.04
CA PHE A 20 1.18 -13.64 12.99
C PHE A 20 1.11 -15.16 13.20
N GLN A 21 -0.08 -15.75 13.19
CA GLN A 21 -0.26 -17.19 13.28
C GLN A 21 0.33 -17.89 12.04
N GLU A 22 0.09 -17.39 10.84
CA GLU A 22 0.71 -17.92 9.61
C GLU A 22 2.24 -17.85 9.67
N ALA A 23 2.79 -16.74 10.15
CA ALA A 23 4.24 -16.59 10.34
C ALA A 23 4.78 -17.60 11.37
N LYS A 24 4.02 -17.86 12.44
CA LYS A 24 4.34 -18.86 13.46
C LYS A 24 4.35 -20.27 12.88
N ASP A 25 3.36 -20.63 12.08
CA ASP A 25 3.28 -21.93 11.42
C ASP A 25 4.48 -22.15 10.46
N ILE A 26 4.93 -21.10 9.78
CA ILE A 26 6.14 -21.15 8.94
C ILE A 26 7.39 -21.33 9.80
N ALA A 27 7.52 -20.58 10.90
CA ALA A 27 8.66 -20.68 11.80
C ALA A 27 8.79 -22.09 12.39
N GLU A 28 7.67 -22.67 12.84
CA GLU A 28 7.59 -24.06 13.34
C GLU A 28 8.05 -25.07 12.29
N LYS A 29 7.61 -24.94 11.03
CA LYS A 29 8.06 -25.79 9.91
C LYS A 29 9.56 -25.68 9.64
N THR A 30 10.15 -24.51 9.88
CA THR A 30 11.58 -24.25 9.70
C THR A 30 12.42 -24.51 10.96
N HIS A 31 11.80 -25.01 12.04
CA HIS A 31 12.43 -25.20 13.35
C HIS A 31 13.07 -23.93 13.92
N PHE A 32 12.47 -22.77 13.65
CA PHE A 32 12.89 -21.48 14.18
C PHE A 32 11.94 -21.02 15.28
N ASP A 33 12.47 -20.45 16.36
CA ASP A 33 11.66 -19.90 17.45
C ASP A 33 11.46 -18.40 17.29
N ILE A 34 10.20 -17.95 17.38
CA ILE A 34 9.85 -16.54 17.26
C ILE A 34 10.09 -15.87 18.61
N SER A 35 11.27 -15.27 18.76
CA SER A 35 11.64 -14.49 19.94
C SER A 35 11.71 -12.99 19.63
N ILE A 36 11.56 -12.17 20.66
CA ILE A 36 11.77 -10.72 20.53
C ILE A 36 13.26 -10.49 20.28
N PRO A 37 13.64 -9.77 19.20
CA PRO A 37 15.03 -9.40 18.95
C PRO A 37 15.62 -8.63 20.13
N ARG A 38 16.93 -8.77 20.35
CA ARG A 38 17.63 -8.02 21.42
C ARG A 38 17.35 -6.52 21.30
N ILE A 39 16.69 -5.96 22.32
CA ILE A 39 16.42 -4.53 22.42
C ILE A 39 17.68 -3.85 23.00
N SER A 40 18.33 -3.00 22.21
CA SER A 40 19.41 -2.14 22.71
C SER A 40 18.84 -1.06 23.62
N GLN A 41 19.57 -0.70 24.67
CA GLN A 41 19.16 0.36 25.60
C GLN A 41 19.06 1.73 24.93
N VAL A 42 19.77 1.92 23.81
CA VAL A 42 19.72 3.14 23.02
C VAL A 42 19.27 2.79 21.60
N LEU A 43 18.06 3.23 21.26
CA LEU A 43 17.52 3.19 19.90
C LEU A 43 17.16 4.62 19.51
N LYS A 44 17.87 5.18 18.51
CA LYS A 44 17.73 6.58 18.10
C LYS A 44 16.48 6.83 17.24
N ASN A 45 16.06 5.83 16.47
CA ASN A 45 15.05 5.98 15.42
C ASN A 45 13.71 5.30 15.76
N ARG A 46 13.59 4.66 16.92
CA ARG A 46 12.35 3.96 17.35
C ARG A 46 12.14 4.02 18.85
N THR A 47 10.90 4.10 19.27
CA THR A 47 10.48 4.07 20.67
C THR A 47 10.66 2.67 21.27
N ASN A 48 11.27 2.59 22.46
CA ASN A 48 11.38 1.36 23.22
C ASN A 48 10.07 1.09 23.97
N HIS A 49 9.18 0.34 23.34
CA HIS A 49 7.99 -0.17 24.02
C HIS A 49 8.41 -1.31 24.96
N ALA A 50 8.02 -1.24 26.23
CA ALA A 50 8.24 -2.30 27.21
C ALA A 50 7.28 -3.47 26.93
N ILE A 51 7.52 -4.19 25.84
CA ILE A 51 6.68 -5.29 25.37
C ILE A 51 7.38 -6.61 25.72
N LYS A 52 6.62 -7.53 26.33
CA LYS A 52 7.10 -8.86 26.72
C LYS A 52 6.64 -9.97 25.77
N ASP A 53 5.71 -9.65 24.89
CA ASP A 53 5.07 -10.60 23.98
C ASP A 53 5.56 -10.40 22.52
N PRO A 54 6.06 -11.46 21.85
CA PRO A 54 6.56 -11.36 20.48
C PRO A 54 5.52 -10.83 19.48
N GLU A 55 4.27 -11.28 19.56
CA GLU A 55 3.19 -10.84 18.66
C GLU A 55 3.01 -9.32 18.74
N THR A 56 2.84 -8.81 19.97
CA THR A 56 2.69 -7.38 20.23
C THR A 56 3.91 -6.59 19.79
N TYR A 57 5.12 -7.15 19.96
CA TYR A 57 6.37 -6.50 19.55
C TYR A 57 6.41 -6.30 18.03
N PHE A 58 6.17 -7.35 17.25
CA PHE A 58 6.21 -7.27 15.78
C PHE A 58 5.06 -6.41 15.24
N ARG A 59 3.89 -6.43 15.90
CA ARG A 59 2.78 -5.54 15.54
C ARG A 59 3.17 -4.06 15.63
N VAL A 60 3.72 -3.65 16.76
CA VAL A 60 4.02 -2.23 17.02
C VAL A 60 5.31 -1.78 16.34
N SER A 61 6.33 -2.64 16.30
CA SER A 61 7.67 -2.26 15.85
C SER A 61 7.88 -2.42 14.35
N VAL A 62 7.05 -3.23 13.68
CA VAL A 62 7.22 -3.56 12.26
C VAL A 62 5.93 -3.29 11.48
N PHE A 63 4.83 -3.94 11.85
CA PHE A 63 3.60 -3.88 11.08
C PHE A 63 2.99 -2.48 11.00
N LEU A 64 2.82 -1.81 12.13
CA LEU A 64 2.26 -0.46 12.18
C LEU A 64 3.13 0.57 11.42
N PRO A 65 4.46 0.66 11.64
CA PRO A 65 5.31 1.59 10.89
C PRO A 65 5.28 1.38 9.38
N ILE A 66 5.26 0.12 8.92
CA ILE A 66 5.16 -0.19 7.48
C ILE A 66 3.82 0.30 6.93
N LEU A 67 2.73 0.00 7.63
CA LEU A 67 1.39 0.40 7.23
C LEU A 67 1.24 1.92 7.18
N ASP A 68 1.76 2.63 8.18
CA ASP A 68 1.77 4.09 8.21
C ASP A 68 2.59 4.67 7.05
N SER A 69 3.74 4.07 6.75
CA SER A 69 4.57 4.47 5.60
C SER A 69 3.82 4.29 4.28
N VAL A 70 3.14 3.16 4.07
CA VAL A 70 2.37 2.91 2.84
C VAL A 70 1.23 3.92 2.68
N ILE A 71 0.53 4.24 3.78
CA ILE A 71 -0.53 5.26 3.79
C ILE A 71 0.05 6.63 3.43
N GLU A 72 1.20 6.99 4.00
CA GLU A 72 1.88 8.25 3.72
C GLU A 72 2.37 8.35 2.26
N TYR A 73 2.96 7.27 1.73
CA TYR A 73 3.35 7.21 0.32
C TYR A 73 2.16 7.35 -0.61
N THR A 74 1.03 6.71 -0.29
CA THR A 74 -0.17 6.82 -1.11
C THR A 74 -0.73 8.24 -1.07
N LYS A 75 -0.72 8.89 0.10
CA LYS A 75 -1.14 10.29 0.25
C LYS A 75 -0.24 11.26 -0.52
N SER A 76 1.08 11.08 -0.43
CA SER A 76 2.04 11.94 -1.13
C SER A 76 2.04 11.74 -2.64
N ARG A 77 1.75 10.53 -3.13
CA ARG A 77 1.71 10.25 -4.57
C ARG A 77 0.41 10.66 -5.24
N PHE A 78 -0.71 10.65 -4.51
CA PHE A 78 -2.03 11.01 -5.01
C PHE A 78 -2.69 12.09 -4.13
N PRO A 79 -2.09 13.30 -4.04
CA PRO A 79 -2.74 14.41 -3.36
C PRO A 79 -4.04 14.77 -4.09
N GLU A 80 -5.01 15.29 -3.33
CA GLU A 80 -6.35 15.61 -3.84
C GLU A 80 -6.30 16.62 -5.01
N GLU A 81 -5.34 17.55 -4.96
CA GLU A 81 -4.99 18.50 -6.02
C GLU A 81 -4.60 17.81 -7.34
N THR A 82 -3.90 16.67 -7.27
CA THR A 82 -3.56 15.91 -8.49
C THR A 82 -4.70 15.04 -8.97
N LEU A 83 -5.60 14.61 -8.08
CA LEU A 83 -6.78 13.80 -8.45
C LEU A 83 -7.71 14.55 -9.41
N GLU A 84 -7.82 15.88 -9.28
CA GLU A 84 -8.55 16.72 -10.23
C GLU A 84 -7.88 16.73 -11.63
N LEU A 85 -6.55 16.63 -11.69
CA LEU A 85 -5.79 16.53 -12.95
C LEU A 85 -5.90 15.15 -13.62
N TYR A 86 -6.32 14.10 -12.90
CA TYR A 86 -6.64 12.81 -13.51
C TYR A 86 -7.96 12.83 -14.31
N ASN A 87 -8.61 13.98 -14.44
CA ASN A 87 -9.64 14.18 -15.44
C ASN A 87 -8.98 14.22 -16.84
N LEU A 88 -8.55 13.04 -17.29
CA LEU A 88 -7.75 12.81 -18.50
C LEU A 88 -8.41 13.39 -19.75
N HIS A 89 -9.72 13.60 -19.71
CA HIS A 89 -10.50 14.27 -20.74
C HIS A 89 -9.88 15.61 -21.18
N VAL A 90 -9.21 16.35 -20.27
CA VAL A 90 -8.54 17.62 -20.61
C VAL A 90 -7.26 17.41 -21.43
N CYS A 91 -6.61 16.25 -21.30
CA CYS A 91 -5.39 15.90 -22.05
C CYS A 91 -5.68 15.07 -23.31
N MET A 92 -6.95 14.73 -23.56
CA MET A 92 -7.33 14.00 -24.77
C MET A 92 -7.39 14.99 -25.94
N PRO A 93 -6.76 14.69 -27.08
CA PRO A 93 -6.91 15.49 -28.29
C PRO A 93 -8.39 15.68 -28.61
N ASP A 94 -8.80 16.91 -28.95
CA ASP A 94 -10.18 17.24 -29.35
C ASP A 94 -10.71 16.31 -30.45
N TYR A 95 -9.80 15.81 -31.28
CA TYR A 95 -10.05 14.81 -32.31
C TYR A 95 -10.69 13.52 -31.79
N LEU A 96 -10.35 13.08 -30.56
CA LEU A 96 -10.91 11.88 -29.94
C LEU A 96 -12.31 12.13 -29.33
N ILE A 97 -12.66 13.39 -29.07
CA ILE A 97 -13.96 13.78 -28.50
C ILE A 97 -14.97 14.02 -29.63
N THR A 98 -14.50 14.55 -30.77
CA THR A 98 -15.33 14.98 -31.89
C THR A 98 -15.69 13.86 -32.86
N ASN A 99 -14.85 12.85 -33.00
CA ASN A 99 -15.06 11.78 -33.99
C ASN A 99 -15.64 10.52 -33.34
N SER A 100 -16.47 9.81 -34.10
CA SER A 100 -17.02 8.54 -33.66
C SER A 100 -15.92 7.48 -33.54
N VAL A 101 -16.10 6.49 -32.67
CA VAL A 101 -15.14 5.40 -32.47
C VAL A 101 -14.90 4.63 -33.78
N GLN A 102 -15.92 4.52 -34.64
CA GLN A 102 -15.81 3.94 -35.98
C GLN A 102 -14.82 4.71 -36.87
N ASP A 103 -14.94 6.05 -36.96
CA ASP A 103 -14.07 6.89 -37.80
C ASP A 103 -12.60 6.81 -37.40
N MET A 104 -12.33 6.58 -36.11
CA MET A 104 -10.98 6.39 -35.61
C MET A 104 -10.42 5.02 -35.97
N SER A 105 -11.24 3.97 -35.86
CA SER A 105 -10.83 2.60 -36.20
C SER A 105 -10.42 2.47 -37.66
N GLU A 106 -11.19 3.07 -38.57
CA GLU A 106 -10.90 3.04 -40.01
C GLU A 106 -9.59 3.76 -40.37
N LYS A 107 -9.31 4.92 -39.75
CA LYS A 107 -8.05 5.65 -39.98
C LYS A 107 -6.83 4.94 -39.38
N ILE A 108 -6.98 4.31 -38.23
CA ILE A 108 -5.90 3.51 -37.61
C ILE A 108 -5.61 2.29 -38.49
N GLU A 109 -6.64 1.58 -38.97
CA GLU A 109 -6.45 0.47 -39.92
C GLU A 109 -5.74 0.92 -41.22
N CYS A 110 -6.07 2.11 -41.71
CA CYS A 110 -5.43 2.68 -42.90
C CYS A 110 -3.94 3.02 -42.66
N LEU A 111 -3.57 3.39 -41.43
CA LEU A 111 -2.17 3.68 -41.03
C LEU A 111 -1.36 2.41 -40.75
N VAL A 112 -1.98 1.36 -40.20
CA VAL A 112 -1.33 0.08 -39.87
C VAL A 112 -1.08 -0.78 -41.13
N ARG A 113 -1.83 -0.55 -42.21
CA ARG A 113 -1.65 -1.23 -43.51
C ARG A 113 -0.58 -0.60 -44.42
N ARG A 114 0.19 0.36 -43.91
CA ARG A 114 1.28 1.02 -44.62
C ARG A 114 2.63 0.46 -44.20
#